data_AF-A0A9J6DU84-F1
#
_entry.id   AF-A0A9J6DU84-F1
#
_cell.length_a   1.000
_cell.length_b   1.000
_cell.length_c   1.000
_cell.angle_alpha   90.00
_cell.angle_beta   90.00
_cell.angle_gamma   90.00
#
_symmetry.space_group_name_H-M   'P 1'
#
loop_
_entity.id
_entity.type
_entity.pdbx_description
1 polymer ?
#
loop_
_entity_poly.entity_id
_entity_poly.type
_entity_poly.pdbx_seq_one_letter_code
_entity_poly.pdbx_strand_id
1 'polypeptide(L)'
;MLMLREHICCGLLHTPKAMLALDLAKVFDTIKLEHILGEILHMNLDEKFYNYYKAFPANRAATIRIGEQCGEPERLGNIGTSQGSVLSPLTCNVAMHRLS
;
A
#
# COMPACT_ATOMS: atom_id res chain seq x y z
N MET A 1 -31.73 15.41 -1.89
CA MET A 1 -30.69 16.19 -1.18
C MET A 1 -31.28 17.07 -0.06
N LEU A 2 -32.28 16.60 0.68
CA LEU A 2 -32.89 17.31 1.83
C LEU A 2 -32.78 16.50 3.13
N MET A 3 -32.76 15.16 3.04
CA MET A 3 -32.64 14.23 4.18
C MET A 3 -31.27 14.20 4.89
N LEU A 4 -30.20 14.67 4.23
CA LEU A 4 -28.84 14.73 4.81
C LEU A 4 -28.68 15.86 5.82
N ARG A 5 -29.39 16.97 5.64
CA ARG A 5 -29.23 18.18 6.47
C ARG A 5 -29.90 18.03 7.84
N GLU A 6 -31.02 17.31 7.90
CA GLU A 6 -31.79 17.15 9.14
C GLU A 6 -31.19 16.11 10.09
N HIS A 7 -30.65 15.00 9.58
CA HIS A 7 -30.10 13.93 10.42
C HIS A 7 -28.70 14.22 10.99
N ILE A 8 -27.83 14.92 10.24
CA ILE A 8 -26.46 15.17 10.67
C ILE A 8 -26.40 16.32 11.70
N CYS A 9 -27.21 17.36 11.53
CA CYS A 9 -27.04 18.62 12.26
C CYS A 9 -27.83 18.74 13.58
N CYS A 10 -28.84 17.89 13.85
CA CYS A 10 -29.67 18.02 15.06
C CYS A 10 -29.62 16.78 15.97
N GLY A 11 -29.33 17.00 17.26
CA GLY A 11 -29.72 16.11 18.36
C GLY A 11 -28.57 15.40 19.11
N LEU A 12 -28.19 16.01 20.25
CA LEU A 12 -27.96 15.47 21.62
C LEU A 12 -27.40 14.06 21.92
N LEU A 13 -26.92 13.28 20.96
CA LEU A 13 -26.30 11.97 21.24
C LEU A 13 -24.91 11.90 20.62
N HIS A 14 -23.93 11.41 21.40
CA HIS A 14 -22.54 11.12 21.00
C HIS A 14 -22.41 9.99 19.95
N THR A 15 -23.46 9.72 19.18
CA THR A 15 -23.46 8.68 18.16
C THR A 15 -22.96 9.25 16.82
N PRO A 16 -21.95 8.63 16.17
CA PRO A 16 -21.48 9.09 14.87
C PRO A 16 -22.59 8.98 13.83
N LYS A 17 -22.95 10.11 13.20
CA LYS A 17 -24.09 10.22 12.26
C LYS A 17 -23.67 10.20 10.78
N ALA A 18 -22.38 10.18 10.52
CA ALA A 18 -21.81 10.15 9.18
C ALA A 18 -20.51 9.33 9.19
N MET A 19 -20.24 8.65 8.07
CA MET A 19 -19.01 7.90 7.84
C MET A 19 -18.32 8.47 6.61
N LEU A 20 -17.04 8.77 6.76
CA LEU A 20 -16.15 9.07 5.64
C LEU A 20 -15.38 7.80 5.29
N ALA A 21 -15.65 7.22 4.13
CA ALA A 21 -14.88 6.10 3.59
C ALA A 21 -13.86 6.65 2.58
N LEU A 22 -12.59 6.32 2.78
CA LEU A 22 -11.49 6.67 1.89
C LEU A 22 -10.90 5.38 1.31
N ASP A 23 -10.80 5.31 0.00
CA ASP A 23 -10.16 4.20 -0.71
C ASP A 23 -8.91 4.70 -1.43
N LEU A 24 -7.80 3.99 -1.26
CA LEU A 24 -6.51 4.36 -1.84
C LEU A 24 -6.29 3.60 -3.15
N ALA A 25 -6.36 4.34 -4.26
CA ALA A 25 -6.17 3.78 -5.58
C ALA A 25 -4.75 3.22 -5.75
N LYS A 26 -4.67 1.94 -6.16
CA LYS A 26 -3.41 1.27 -6.54
C LYS A 26 -2.31 1.36 -5.48
N VAL A 27 -2.67 1.19 -4.21
CA VAL A 27 -1.74 1.35 -3.08
C VAL A 27 -0.45 0.54 -3.24
N PHE A 28 -0.55 -0.70 -3.72
CA PHE A 28 0.61 -1.57 -3.95
C PHE A 28 1.55 -1.06 -5.04
N ASP A 29 1.02 -0.35 -6.04
CA ASP A 29 1.80 0.14 -7.18
C ASP A 29 2.35 1.55 -6.93
N THR A 30 1.74 2.30 -6.01
CA THR A 30 2.01 3.73 -5.80
C THR A 30 2.87 4.02 -4.58
N ILE A 31 2.89 3.13 -3.58
CA ILE A 31 3.80 3.29 -2.43
C ILE A 31 5.24 3.20 -2.92
N LYS A 32 6.04 4.22 -2.57
CA LYS A 32 7.45 4.26 -2.88
C LYS A 32 8.28 3.47 -1.86
N LEU A 33 9.32 2.80 -2.34
CA LEU A 33 10.26 2.07 -1.49
C LEU A 33 10.92 2.98 -0.43
N GLU A 34 11.25 4.21 -0.78
CA GLU A 34 11.84 5.19 0.14
C GLU A 34 10.97 5.45 1.38
N HIS A 35 9.65 5.50 1.19
CA HIS A 35 8.69 5.68 2.28
C HIS A 35 8.65 4.45 3.19
N ILE A 36 8.57 3.25 2.61
CA ILE A 36 8.60 1.98 3.36
C ILE A 36 9.86 1.88 4.22
N LEU A 37 11.02 2.16 3.64
CA LEU A 37 12.31 2.10 4.33
C LEU A 37 12.38 3.13 5.47
N GLY A 38 11.81 4.33 5.28
CA GLY A 38 11.67 5.34 6.33
C GLY A 38 10.80 4.86 7.50
N GLU A 39 9.65 4.25 7.22
CA GLU A 39 8.76 3.71 8.26
C GLU A 39 9.40 2.54 9.03
N ILE A 40 10.15 1.67 8.34
CA ILE A 40 10.92 0.58 9.00
C ILE A 40 11.92 1.14 10.02
N LEU A 41 12.66 2.19 9.65
CA LEU A 41 13.59 2.86 10.57
C LEU A 41 12.84 3.54 11.72
N HIS A 42 11.70 4.16 11.44
CA HIS A 42 10.88 4.82 12.46
C HIS A 42 10.31 3.85 13.50
N MET A 43 9.97 2.64 13.07
CA MET A 43 9.50 1.55 13.93
C MET A 43 10.63 0.90 14.76
N ASN A 44 11.88 1.38 14.66
CA ASN A 44 13.07 0.78 15.28
C ASN A 44 13.25 -0.71 14.93
N LEU A 45 12.87 -1.11 13.70
CA LEU A 45 13.14 -2.44 13.20
C LEU A 45 14.63 -2.58 12.83
N ASP A 46 15.13 -3.81 12.90
CA ASP A 46 16.57 -4.05 12.77
C ASP A 46 17.10 -3.86 11.34
N GLU A 47 18.43 -3.79 11.24
CA GLU A 47 19.12 -3.59 9.96
C GLU A 47 18.86 -4.75 8.99
N LYS A 48 18.64 -5.96 9.51
CA LYS A 48 18.30 -7.12 8.68
C LYS A 48 16.96 -6.91 7.97
N PHE A 49 15.95 -6.44 8.70
CA PHE A 49 14.65 -6.12 8.14
C PHE A 49 14.78 -5.00 7.10
N TYR A 50 15.50 -3.92 7.42
CA TYR A 50 15.75 -2.83 6.47
C TYR A 50 16.42 -3.32 5.17
N ASN A 51 17.52 -4.08 5.30
CA ASN A 51 18.26 -4.59 4.16
C ASN A 51 17.44 -5.58 3.33
N TYR A 52 16.60 -6.38 3.98
CA TYR A 52 15.68 -7.29 3.30
C TYR A 52 14.69 -6.53 2.41
N TYR A 53 14.00 -5.51 2.94
CA TYR A 53 13.05 -4.71 2.16
C TYR A 53 13.73 -3.86 1.08
N LYS A 54 14.96 -3.40 1.33
CA LYS A 54 15.77 -2.70 0.32
C LYS A 54 16.13 -3.61 -0.86
N ALA A 55 16.44 -4.87 -0.58
CA ALA A 55 16.81 -5.85 -1.59
C ALA A 55 15.58 -6.48 -2.29
N PHE A 56 14.44 -6.56 -1.61
CA PHE A 56 13.25 -7.27 -2.07
C PHE A 56 12.74 -6.84 -3.47
N PRO A 57 12.62 -5.53 -3.80
CA PRO A 57 12.21 -5.11 -5.12
C PRO A 57 13.36 -5.04 -6.13
N ALA A 58 14.62 -5.17 -5.67
CA ALA A 58 15.78 -5.01 -6.51
C ALA A 58 15.91 -6.16 -7.52
N ASN A 59 16.31 -5.84 -8.75
CA ASN A 59 16.58 -6.84 -9.81
C ASN A 59 15.39 -7.74 -10.20
N ARG A 60 14.15 -7.33 -9.92
CA ARG A 60 12.98 -8.07 -10.38
C ARG A 60 12.90 -8.02 -11.91
N ALA A 61 12.65 -9.17 -12.53
CA ALA A 61 12.30 -9.28 -13.94
C ALA A 61 10.91 -9.91 -14.04
N ALA A 62 10.13 -9.45 -15.02
CA ALA A 62 8.86 -10.05 -15.36
C ALA A 62 8.86 -10.47 -16.82
N THR A 63 8.13 -11.53 -17.11
CA THR A 63 7.92 -11.99 -18.47
C THR A 63 6.43 -11.97 -18.75
N ILE A 64 6.04 -11.38 -19.88
CA ILE A 64 4.66 -11.33 -20.31
C ILE A 64 4.39 -12.53 -21.22
N ARG A 65 3.36 -13.31 -20.91
CA ARG A 65 2.91 -14.42 -21.74
C ARG A 65 1.46 -14.21 -22.18
N ILE A 66 1.20 -14.31 -23.48
CA ILE A 66 -0.12 -14.20 -24.09
C ILE A 66 -0.36 -15.45 -24.93
N GLY A 67 -1.24 -16.34 -24.44
CA GLY A 67 -1.43 -17.66 -25.04
C GLY A 67 -0.14 -18.48 -24.98
N GLU A 68 0.35 -18.92 -26.14
CA GLU A 68 1.61 -19.68 -26.27
C GLU A 68 2.84 -18.77 -26.49
N GLN A 69 2.63 -17.47 -26.73
CA GLN A 69 3.72 -16.53 -26.95
C GLN A 69 4.22 -16.01 -25.60
N CYS A 70 5.53 -16.14 -25.38
CA CYS A 70 6.22 -15.63 -24.22
C CYS A 70 7.22 -14.57 -24.67
N GLY A 71 7.15 -13.37 -24.08
CA GLY A 71 8.12 -12.31 -24.34
C GLY A 71 9.47 -12.56 -23.68
N GLU A 72 10.40 -11.65 -23.89
CA GLU A 72 11.67 -11.63 -23.17
C GLU A 72 11.48 -11.09 -21.74
N PRO A 73 12.32 -11.51 -20.77
CA PRO A 73 12.31 -10.95 -19.43
C PRO A 73 12.62 -9.44 -19.45
N GLU A 74 11.71 -8.63 -18.90
CA GLU A 74 11.89 -7.20 -18.75
C GLU A 74 12.16 -6.85 -17.28
N ARG A 75 13.16 -6.00 -17.03
CA ARG A 75 13.51 -5.55 -15.68
C ARG A 75 12.43 -4.60 -15.17
N LEU A 76 11.81 -4.96 -14.05
CA LEU A 76 10.88 -4.09 -13.35
C LEU A 76 11.67 -3.04 -12.55
N GLY A 77 11.20 -1.80 -12.59
CA GLY A 77 11.75 -0.71 -11.79
C GLY A 77 11.53 -0.89 -10.27
N ASN A 78 12.11 0.01 -9.49
CA ASN A 78 12.01 0.02 -8.02
C ASN A 78 10.69 0.62 -7.50
N ILE A 79 9.57 0.38 -8.20
CA ILE A 79 8.28 0.99 -7.89
C ILE A 79 7.33 -0.08 -7.36
N GLY A 80 6.69 0.22 -6.22
CA GLY A 80 5.65 -0.60 -5.63
C GLY A 80 6.08 -1.99 -5.14
N THR A 81 5.16 -2.61 -4.43
CA THR A 81 5.20 -4.04 -4.11
C THR A 81 4.41 -4.82 -5.16
N SER A 82 5.00 -5.89 -5.70
CA SER A 82 4.34 -6.70 -6.71
C SER A 82 3.10 -7.37 -6.13
N GLN A 83 1.92 -7.04 -6.66
CA GLN A 83 0.69 -7.77 -6.33
C GLN A 83 0.93 -9.28 -6.52
N GLY A 84 0.58 -10.08 -5.51
CA GLY A 84 0.86 -11.51 -5.47
C GLY A 84 2.15 -11.93 -4.76
N SER A 85 3.02 -10.99 -4.36
CA SER A 85 4.09 -11.32 -3.39
C SER A 85 3.50 -11.49 -2.00
N VAL A 86 3.94 -12.54 -1.30
CA VAL A 86 3.61 -12.86 0.10
C VAL A 86 3.87 -11.67 1.04
N LEU A 87 4.84 -10.82 0.71
CA LEU A 87 5.24 -9.68 1.55
C LEU A 87 4.45 -8.42 1.28
N SER A 88 3.72 -8.33 0.17
CA SER A 88 3.01 -7.10 -0.21
C SER A 88 2.00 -6.64 0.83
N PRO A 89 1.19 -7.52 1.46
CA PRO A 89 0.27 -7.12 2.52
C PRO A 89 1.01 -6.51 3.73
N LEU A 90 2.10 -7.14 4.17
CA LEU A 90 2.90 -6.64 5.30
C LEU A 90 3.55 -5.29 4.96
N THR A 91 4.08 -5.16 3.75
CA THR A 91 4.70 -3.92 3.29
C THR A 91 3.70 -2.77 3.26
N CYS A 92 2.48 -3.04 2.80
CA CYS A 92 1.40 -2.06 2.80
C CYS A 92 1.04 -1.64 4.23
N ASN A 93 0.96 -2.57 5.17
CA ASN A 93 0.69 -2.26 6.58
C ASN A 93 1.80 -1.39 7.20
N VAL A 94 3.07 -1.70 6.92
CA VAL A 94 4.21 -0.90 7.39
C VAL A 94 4.11 0.53 6.84
N ALA A 95 3.87 0.68 5.54
CA ALA A 95 3.74 2.00 4.92
C ALA A 95 2.58 2.84 5.47
N MET A 96 1.52 2.17 5.94
CA MET A 96 0.28 2.77 6.41
C MET A 96 0.18 2.83 7.94
N HIS A 97 1.17 2.37 8.70
CA HIS A 97 1.07 2.15 10.14
C HIS A 97 0.66 3.41 10.92
N ARG A 98 1.01 4.59 10.42
CA ARG A 98 0.71 5.88 11.07
C ARG A 98 -0.64 6.48 10.68
N LEU A 99 -1.40 5.81 9.81
CA LEU A 99 -2.75 6.21 9.37
C LEU A 99 -3.86 5.45 10.12
N SER A 100 -3.50 4.46 10.95
CA SER A 100 -4.40 3.69 11.81
C SER A 100 -4.43 4.21 13.24
#